data_AF-A0A521SDU5-F1
#
_entry.id   AF-A0A521SDU5-F1
#
_cell.length_a   1.000
_cell.length_b   1.000
_cell.length_c   1.000
_cell.angle_alpha   90.00
_cell.angle_beta   90.00
_cell.angle_gamma   90.00
#
_symmetry.space_group_name_H-M   'P 1'
#
loop_
_entity.id
_entity.type
_entity.pdbx_description
1 polymer ?
#
loop_
_entity_poly.entity_id
_entity_poly.type
_entity_poly.pdbx_seq_one_letter_code
_entity_poly.pdbx_strand_id
1 'polypeptide(L)'
;MRMETPRVVRSSAYAAILTIAFVVIITVWADLSAPLKTWLTNFSGHHWTSKSILSVLLYVFAVPCFYALPYKNDGDLSKVLGGLLIASLSGVLMITGFYTAHYFGLV
;
A
#
# COMPACT_ATOMS: atom_id res chain seq x y z
N MET A 1 21.54 7.43 -17.49
CA MET A 1 21.67 6.82 -16.14
C MET A 1 21.35 5.34 -16.28
N ARG A 2 22.32 4.44 -16.11
CA ARG A 2 22.08 2.98 -16.20
C ARG A 2 21.44 2.54 -14.88
N MET A 3 20.18 2.08 -14.93
CA MET A 3 19.51 1.59 -13.73
C MET A 3 19.97 0.16 -13.45
N GLU A 4 20.39 -0.09 -12.21
CA GLU A 4 20.64 -1.44 -11.73
C GLU A 4 19.29 -2.13 -11.51
N THR A 5 18.90 -3.04 -12.41
CA THR A 5 17.61 -3.74 -12.37
C THR A 5 17.26 -4.32 -10.99
N PRO A 6 18.19 -4.98 -10.26
CA PRO A 6 17.88 -5.55 -8.93
C PRO A 6 17.53 -4.49 -7.88
N ARG A 7 18.19 -3.33 -7.94
CA ARG A 7 17.95 -2.21 -7.03
C ARG A 7 16.58 -1.60 -7.25
N VAL A 8 16.19 -1.40 -8.52
CA VAL A 8 14.88 -0.86 -8.90
C VAL A 8 13.76 -1.80 -8.46
N VAL A 9 13.93 -3.11 -8.67
CA VAL A 9 12.95 -4.12 -8.23
C VAL A 9 12.82 -4.10 -6.71
N ARG A 10 13.93 -4.04 -5.96
CA ARG A 10 13.90 -3.96 -4.49
C ARG A 10 13.17 -2.70 -4.00
N SER A 11 13.49 -1.53 -4.56
CA SER A 11 12.83 -0.27 -4.18
C SER A 11 11.34 -0.27 -4.51
N SER A 12 10.98 -0.83 -5.66
CA SER A 12 9.58 -1.00 -6.07
C SER A 12 8.82 -1.94 -5.14
N ALA A 13 9.43 -3.05 -4.73
CA ALA A 13 8.82 -3.99 -3.79
C ALA A 13 8.56 -3.36 -2.41
N TYR A 14 9.51 -2.60 -1.85
CA TYR A 14 9.28 -1.88 -0.59
C TYR A 14 8.22 -0.78 -0.73
N ALA A 15 8.22 -0.04 -1.83
CA ALA A 15 7.18 0.95 -2.11
C ALA A 15 5.79 0.29 -2.21
N ALA A 16 5.70 -0.87 -2.84
CA ALA A 16 4.46 -1.64 -2.94
C ALA A 16 4.00 -2.14 -1.55
N ILE A 17 4.89 -2.68 -0.71
CA ILE A 17 4.56 -3.10 0.66
C ILE A 17 3.99 -1.93 1.47
N LEU A 18 4.65 -0.76 1.41
CA LEU A 18 4.18 0.45 2.08
C LEU A 18 2.79 0.89 1.56
N THR A 19 2.60 0.81 0.24
CA THR A 19 1.33 1.18 -0.40
C THR A 19 0.20 0.22 -0.02
N ILE A 20 0.48 -1.08 0.08
CA ILE A 20 -0.48 -2.09 0.55
C ILE A 20 -0.91 -1.78 1.99
N ALA A 21 0.06 -1.52 2.88
CA ALA A 21 -0.24 -1.15 4.26
C ALA A 21 -1.13 0.11 4.33
N PHE A 22 -0.81 1.14 3.55
CA PHE A 22 -1.65 2.33 3.43
C PHE A 22 -3.06 1.99 2.94
N VAL A 23 -3.21 1.20 1.87
CA VAL A 23 -4.50 0.82 1.29
C VAL A 23 -5.37 0.10 2.33
N VAL A 24 -4.80 -0.83 3.10
CA VAL A 24 -5.52 -1.52 4.18
C VAL A 24 -5.99 -0.52 5.23
N ILE A 25 -5.09 0.30 5.76
CA ILE A 25 -5.38 1.27 6.83
C ILE A 25 -6.45 2.27 6.38
N ILE A 26 -6.26 2.90 5.21
CA ILE A 26 -7.17 3.94 4.72
C ILE A 26 -8.54 3.36 4.37
N THR A 27 -8.61 2.10 3.94
CA THR A 27 -9.89 1.44 3.61
C THR A 27 -10.69 1.21 4.87
N VAL A 28 -10.09 0.56 5.88
CA VAL A 28 -10.74 0.27 7.17
C VAL A 28 -11.12 1.57 7.89
N TRP A 29 -10.17 2.50 8.01
CA TRP A 29 -10.40 3.73 8.77
C TRP A 29 -11.47 4.63 8.14
N ALA A 30 -11.51 4.73 6.80
CA ALA A 30 -12.51 5.54 6.14
C ALA A 30 -13.95 5.02 6.34
N ASP A 31 -14.14 3.72 6.57
CA ASP A 31 -15.46 3.18 6.87
C ASP A 31 -15.82 3.27 8.35
N LEU A 32 -14.82 3.31 9.25
CA LEU A 32 -15.04 3.54 10.68
C LEU A 32 -15.19 5.04 11.05
N SER A 33 -14.80 5.97 10.16
CA SER A 33 -14.76 7.41 10.44
C SER A 33 -15.47 8.22 9.37
N ALA A 34 -16.66 8.72 9.69
CA ALA A 34 -17.41 9.62 8.82
C ALA A 34 -16.64 10.90 8.43
N PRO A 35 -15.91 11.59 9.34
CA PRO A 35 -15.10 12.75 8.96
C PRO A 35 -14.04 12.44 7.90
N LEU A 36 -13.35 11.30 8.03
CA LEU A 36 -12.34 10.88 7.07
C LEU A 36 -12.96 10.56 5.70
N LYS A 37 -14.11 9.89 5.69
CA LYS A 37 -14.87 9.59 4.47
C LYS A 37 -15.31 10.86 3.73
N THR A 38 -15.76 11.86 4.46
CA THR A 38 -16.13 13.17 3.91
C THR A 38 -14.91 13.92 3.37
N TRP A 39 -13.79 13.94 4.10
CA TRP A 39 -12.55 14.55 3.62
C TRP A 39 -12.08 13.90 2.30
N LEU A 40 -12.09 12.57 2.25
CA LEU A 40 -11.77 11.83 1.03
C LEU A 40 -12.74 12.18 -0.10
N THR A 41 -14.03 12.28 0.17
CA THR A 41 -15.02 12.65 -0.86
C THR A 41 -14.78 14.08 -1.37
N ASN A 42 -14.46 15.03 -0.50
CA ASN A 42 -14.18 16.42 -0.89
C ASN A 42 -12.91 16.56 -1.75
N PHE A 43 -11.95 15.64 -1.61
CA PHE A 43 -10.69 15.70 -2.36
C PHE A 43 -10.83 15.39 -3.86
N SER A 44 -11.67 14.42 -4.25
CA SER A 44 -11.83 14.01 -5.67
C SER A 44 -13.28 13.81 -6.14
N GLY A 45 -14.25 14.11 -5.29
CA GLY A 45 -15.68 13.84 -5.52
C GLY A 45 -16.14 12.45 -5.08
N HIS A 46 -15.22 11.49 -4.89
CA HIS A 46 -15.58 10.15 -4.41
C HIS A 46 -14.48 9.54 -3.54
N HIS A 47 -14.86 9.07 -2.34
CA HIS A 47 -13.89 8.54 -1.38
C HIS A 47 -13.09 7.33 -1.87
N TRP A 48 -13.61 6.48 -2.76
CA TRP A 48 -12.83 5.38 -3.34
C TRP A 48 -11.77 5.89 -4.33
N THR A 49 -12.14 6.86 -5.18
CA THR A 49 -11.20 7.49 -6.12
C THR A 49 -10.06 8.19 -5.38
N SER A 50 -10.36 8.91 -4.29
CA SER A 50 -9.35 9.57 -3.47
C SER A 50 -8.35 8.58 -2.85
N LYS A 51 -8.81 7.43 -2.35
CA LYS A 51 -7.92 6.38 -1.83
C LYS A 51 -6.95 5.90 -2.92
N SER A 52 -7.45 5.67 -4.13
CA SER A 52 -6.62 5.25 -5.27
C SER A 52 -5.61 6.32 -5.68
N ILE A 53 -6.02 7.59 -5.80
CA ILE A 53 -5.09 8.70 -6.11
C ILE A 53 -3.98 8.78 -5.06
N LEU A 54 -4.34 8.74 -3.77
CA LEU A 54 -3.37 8.79 -2.68
C LEU A 54 -2.43 7.58 -2.70
N SER A 55 -2.92 6.38 -3.03
CA SER A 55 -2.09 5.18 -3.14
C SER A 55 -1.08 5.27 -4.29
N VAL A 56 -1.48 5.82 -5.44
CA VAL A 56 -0.58 6.05 -6.59
C VAL A 56 0.47 7.09 -6.25
N LEU A 57 0.07 8.22 -5.65
CA LEU A 57 1.01 9.25 -5.22
C LEU A 57 2.00 8.67 -4.22
N LEU A 58 1.53 7.95 -3.20
CA LEU A 58 2.39 7.30 -2.22
C LEU A 58 3.40 6.36 -2.88
N TYR A 59 2.96 5.51 -3.80
CA TYR A 59 3.86 4.61 -4.52
C TYR A 59 4.90 5.37 -5.35
N VAL A 60 4.46 6.35 -6.15
CA VAL A 60 5.34 7.16 -7.02
C VAL A 60 6.39 7.92 -6.22
N PHE A 61 6.06 8.43 -5.03
CA PHE A 61 7.03 9.08 -4.15
C PHE A 61 7.88 8.07 -3.36
N ALA A 62 7.32 6.93 -2.96
CA ALA A 62 8.05 5.93 -2.18
C ALA A 62 9.14 5.23 -3.00
N VAL A 63 8.91 4.94 -4.28
CA VAL A 63 9.92 4.30 -5.15
C VAL A 63 11.27 5.05 -5.16
N PRO A 64 11.35 6.36 -5.50
CA PRO A 64 12.62 7.08 -5.48
C PRO A 64 13.19 7.21 -4.05
N CYS A 65 12.35 7.35 -3.02
CA CYS A 65 12.80 7.35 -1.63
C CYS A 65 13.51 6.03 -1.26
N PHE A 66 12.91 4.88 -1.57
CA PHE A 66 13.53 3.57 -1.32
C PHE A 66 14.70 3.29 -2.25
N TYR A 67 14.70 3.84 -3.46
CA TYR A 67 15.83 3.73 -4.38
C TYR A 67 17.06 4.47 -3.85
N ALA A 68 16.88 5.63 -3.21
CA ALA A 68 17.96 6.43 -2.63
C ALA A 68 18.67 5.73 -1.46
N LEU A 69 18.03 4.73 -0.81
CA LEU A 69 18.63 4.00 0.29
C LEU A 69 19.83 3.13 -0.16
N PRO A 70 20.80 2.85 0.75
CA PRO A 70 21.93 1.98 0.47
C PRO A 70 21.48 0.60 -0.03
N TYR A 71 22.05 0.15 -1.15
CA TYR A 71 21.78 -1.17 -1.74
C TYR A 71 23.02 -2.05 -1.64
N LYS A 72 22.87 -3.23 -1.03
CA LYS A 72 23.88 -4.28 -1.02
C LYS A 72 23.34 -5.44 -1.87
N ASN A 73 24.16 -5.98 -2.75
CA ASN A 73 23.78 -7.09 -3.63
C ASN A 73 24.13 -8.43 -2.96
N ASP A 74 23.34 -8.81 -1.96
CA ASP A 74 23.58 -9.95 -1.07
C ASP A 74 22.58 -11.10 -1.24
N GLY A 75 21.81 -11.11 -2.35
CA GLY A 75 20.79 -12.14 -2.60
C GLY A 75 19.47 -11.92 -1.85
N ASP A 76 19.29 -10.75 -1.23
CA ASP A 76 18.11 -10.39 -0.42
C ASP A 76 16.82 -10.17 -1.26
N LEU A 77 16.93 -10.14 -2.59
CA LEU A 77 15.79 -9.85 -3.47
C LEU A 77 14.64 -10.86 -3.30
N SER A 78 14.95 -12.15 -3.19
CA SER A 78 13.94 -13.20 -3.00
C SER A 78 13.19 -13.06 -1.67
N LYS A 79 13.88 -12.61 -0.61
CA LYS A 79 13.24 -12.36 0.70
C LYS A 79 12.30 -11.16 0.63
N VAL A 80 12.72 -10.08 -0.03
CA VAL A 80 11.88 -8.88 -0.22
C VAL A 80 10.64 -9.20 -1.06
N LEU A 81 10.80 -9.98 -2.14
CA LEU A 81 9.66 -10.41 -2.96
C LEU A 81 8.73 -11.38 -2.20
N GLY A 82 9.28 -12.28 -1.39
CA GLY A 82 8.50 -13.10 -0.46
C GLY A 82 7.71 -12.27 0.54
N GLY A 83 8.34 -11.23 1.11
CA GLY A 83 7.68 -10.26 1.98
C GLY A 83 6.56 -9.49 1.28
N LEU A 84 6.77 -9.09 0.03
CA LEU A 84 5.72 -8.46 -0.80
C LEU A 84 4.54 -9.40 -1.02
N LEU A 85 4.79 -10.68 -1.32
CA LEU A 85 3.73 -11.67 -1.48
C LEU A 85 2.93 -11.86 -0.19
N ILE A 86 3.62 -11.99 0.96
CA ILE A 86 2.99 -12.09 2.27
C ILE A 86 2.17 -10.84 2.59
N ALA A 87 2.70 -9.64 2.33
CA ALA A 87 2.00 -8.38 2.53
C ALA A 87 0.74 -8.26 1.66
N SER A 88 0.82 -8.72 0.40
CA SER A 88 -0.33 -8.73 -0.51
C SER A 88 -1.42 -9.68 0.00
N LEU A 89 -1.05 -10.92 0.35
CA LEU A 89 -2.00 -11.91 0.89
C LEU A 89 -2.62 -11.44 2.21
N SER A 90 -1.81 -10.86 3.12
CA SER A 90 -2.32 -10.34 4.38
C SER A 90 -3.26 -9.14 4.15
N GLY A 91 -2.95 -8.25 3.21
CA GLY A 91 -3.83 -7.14 2.85
C GLY A 91 -5.18 -7.60 2.31
N VAL A 92 -5.20 -8.62 1.44
CA VAL A 92 -6.44 -9.24 0.94
C VAL A 92 -7.25 -9.82 2.10
N LEU A 93 -6.61 -10.59 2.99
CA LEU A 93 -7.28 -11.21 4.14
C LEU A 93 -7.83 -10.15 5.10
N MET A 94 -7.09 -9.08 5.37
CA MET A 94 -7.53 -8.01 6.27
C MET A 94 -8.74 -7.25 5.72
N ILE A 95 -8.72 -6.84 4.44
CA ILE A 95 -9.85 -6.11 3.84
C ILE A 95 -11.08 -7.02 3.72
N THR A 96 -10.89 -8.26 3.30
CA THR A 96 -11.98 -9.25 3.20
C THR A 96 -12.57 -9.54 4.57
N GLY A 97 -11.72 -9.78 5.57
CA GLY A 97 -12.13 -10.05 6.94
C GLY A 97 -12.89 -8.87 7.55
N PHE A 98 -12.41 -7.63 7.32
CA PHE A 98 -13.10 -6.43 7.75
C PHE A 98 -14.51 -6.31 7.15
N TYR A 99 -14.65 -6.39 5.83
CA TYR A 99 -15.97 -6.26 5.20
C TYR A 99 -16.90 -7.44 5.53
N THR A 100 -16.36 -8.63 5.72
CA THR A 100 -17.14 -9.79 6.20
C THR A 100 -17.66 -9.52 7.61
N ALA A 101 -16.80 -9.10 8.54
CA ALA A 101 -17.19 -8.80 9.91
C ALA A 101 -18.19 -7.63 9.98
N HIS A 102 -17.98 -6.59 9.16
CA HIS A 102 -18.88 -5.45 9.04
C HIS A 102 -20.25 -5.85 8.51
N TYR A 103 -20.31 -6.74 7.50
CA TYR A 103 -21.56 -7.28 6.98
C TYR A 103 -22.36 -8.05 8.04
N PHE A 104 -21.68 -8.79 8.91
CA PHE A 104 -22.31 -9.50 10.03
C PHE A 104 -22.58 -8.61 11.26
N GLY A 105 -22.24 -7.32 11.22
CA GLY A 105 -22.45 -6.39 12.33
C GLY A 105 -21.54 -6.63 13.54
N LEU A 106 -20.40 -7.30 13.35
CA LEU A 106 -19.42 -7.52 14.40
C LEU A 106 -18.52 -6.30 14.64
N VAL A 107 -18.49 -5.37 13.67
CA VAL A 107 -17.70 -4.13 13.68
C VAL A 107 -18.46 -3.02 12.96
#